data_AF-A0A954JDR9-F1
#
_entry.id   AF-A0A954JDR9-F1
#
_cell.length_a   1.000
_cell.length_b   1.000
_cell.length_c   1.000
_cell.angle_alpha   90.00
_cell.angle_beta   90.00
_cell.angle_gamma   90.00
#
_symmetry.space_group_name_H-M   'P 1'
#
loop_
_entity.id
_entity.type
_entity.pdbx_description
1 polymer ?
#
loop_
_entity_poly.entity_id
_entity_poly.type
_entity_poly.pdbx_seq_one_letter_code
_entity_poly.pdbx_strand_id
1 'polypeptide(L)'
;LMAAAGVDYHVGREANSVYGENWNGVQTGVLHHGHWFAAPIDPYVVPGNPASGVLPRISAEPPGEYGQGDHRVQAYCFRMCLTNVPENRIPFAKPEGYDPKQYELLVRIFDSGWREFFHKFDPMPNGKTDTNNHGPFSFDNIGFNYRYPEASYEEREQIIREHEQYQKGLLYFVATDPRIPEEVQQELNRWGLPKDEFTDNGNWSHQLYVREARRMIGHFVMTENELRKVAPTPDSVGMGSYTIDSHNVQRYIKPDGFVQNEGDIGVSTRGPYPIAYGALIPKADQCTNLLVPVACSASHIAYGSIRMEPVFMILGQSAATAAVQAMESNVPLQRLDTKALRERLLEDDQVLEYRDPDSVSLQGIVIDDLAATFVGDWRESRSTKPFYGSGYAHDNREHSTEKTATFSTALPEAGMYEVRLAYSAAGSRASNVLVMIHHAGGVQSTRVDMTKPGQSDGIATSLGVYRFQSSSKATVIISNKDADGYVTIDAVQFLKQ
;
A
#
# COMPACT_ATOMS: atom_id res chain seq x y z
N LEU A 1 3.34 -19.41 17.99
CA LEU A 1 3.54 -20.75 17.38
C LEU A 1 4.66 -20.74 16.35
N MET A 2 4.54 -20.00 15.23
CA MET A 2 5.57 -19.93 14.18
C MET A 2 7.01 -19.75 14.70
N ALA A 3 7.30 -18.66 15.40
CA ALA A 3 8.63 -18.41 15.95
C ALA A 3 9.08 -19.50 16.94
N ALA A 4 8.17 -20.03 17.76
CA ALA A 4 8.45 -21.10 18.72
C ALA A 4 8.74 -22.45 18.04
N ALA A 5 8.27 -22.64 16.80
CA ALA A 5 8.56 -23.82 15.98
C ALA A 5 9.90 -23.74 15.24
N GLY A 6 10.69 -22.67 15.44
CA GLY A 6 11.99 -22.49 14.77
C GLY A 6 11.88 -22.11 13.29
N VAL A 7 10.71 -21.66 12.84
CA VAL A 7 10.50 -21.16 11.49
C VAL A 7 11.06 -19.76 11.36
N ASP A 8 11.85 -19.50 10.31
CA ASP A 8 12.41 -18.18 10.05
C ASP A 8 11.31 -17.14 9.81
N TYR A 9 11.57 -15.92 10.27
CA TYR A 9 10.69 -14.78 10.12
C TYR A 9 11.50 -13.49 10.05
N HIS A 10 10.85 -12.42 9.59
CA HIS A 10 11.38 -11.07 9.59
C HIS A 10 10.57 -10.19 10.56
N VAL A 11 11.25 -9.19 11.14
CA VAL A 11 10.65 -8.06 11.87
C VAL A 11 11.32 -6.80 11.36
N GLY A 12 10.52 -5.80 11.02
CA GLY A 12 11.00 -4.55 10.44
C GLY A 12 10.77 -4.48 8.95
N ARG A 13 11.62 -3.75 8.23
CA ARG A 13 11.54 -3.54 6.79
C ARG A 13 12.70 -4.21 6.09
N GLU A 14 12.42 -4.98 5.05
CA GLU A 14 13.46 -5.44 4.14
C GLU A 14 13.93 -4.27 3.25
N ALA A 15 15.18 -4.33 2.80
CA ALA A 15 15.67 -3.34 1.83
C ALA A 15 15.02 -3.58 0.46
N ASN A 16 14.88 -2.53 -0.35
CA ASN A 16 14.40 -2.62 -1.74
C ASN A 16 15.16 -3.68 -2.54
N SER A 17 16.48 -3.80 -2.32
CA SER A 17 17.33 -4.76 -3.00
C SER A 17 17.07 -6.24 -2.64
N VAL A 18 16.34 -6.53 -1.56
CA VAL A 18 16.08 -7.92 -1.13
C VAL A 18 15.14 -8.62 -2.11
N TYR A 19 14.09 -7.93 -2.54
CA TYR A 19 13.05 -8.48 -3.43
C TYR A 19 12.82 -7.66 -4.70
N GLY A 20 13.64 -6.63 -4.95
CA GLY A 20 13.48 -5.74 -6.10
C GLY A 20 12.21 -4.88 -5.99
N GLU A 21 11.87 -4.44 -4.78
CA GLU A 21 10.70 -3.60 -4.49
C GLU A 21 11.07 -2.12 -4.54
N ASN A 22 10.09 -1.23 -4.72
CA ASN A 22 10.31 0.21 -4.75
C ASN A 22 9.93 0.88 -3.43
N TRP A 23 8.86 0.38 -2.81
CA TRP A 23 8.19 1.01 -1.67
C TRP A 23 8.54 0.36 -0.33
N ASN A 24 9.45 -0.62 -0.30
CA ASN A 24 9.93 -1.22 0.94
C ASN A 24 11.10 -0.41 1.55
N GLY A 25 11.52 -0.74 2.76
CA GLY A 25 12.61 -0.04 3.44
C GLY A 25 12.28 1.40 3.85
N VAL A 26 13.32 2.19 4.10
CA VAL A 26 13.24 3.61 4.49
C VAL A 26 12.75 4.47 3.32
N GLN A 27 11.72 5.30 3.54
CA GLN A 27 11.03 6.04 2.47
C GLN A 27 11.08 7.56 2.72
N THR A 28 12.27 8.10 3.00
CA THR A 28 12.45 9.54 3.23
C THR A 28 12.06 10.36 2.00
N GLY A 29 11.27 11.42 2.21
CA GLY A 29 10.83 12.32 1.14
C GLY A 29 9.57 11.85 0.39
N VAL A 30 9.05 10.66 0.70
CA VAL A 30 7.74 10.19 0.22
C VAL A 30 6.66 10.73 1.16
N LEU A 31 5.68 11.43 0.59
CA LEU A 31 4.68 12.22 1.35
C LEU A 31 3.25 11.83 0.93
N HIS A 32 2.83 10.62 1.30
CA HIS A 32 1.47 10.12 1.05
C HIS A 32 0.48 10.52 2.16
N HIS A 33 -0.82 10.37 1.88
CA HIS A 33 -1.99 10.54 2.77
C HIS A 33 -2.14 11.84 3.60
N GLY A 34 -1.20 12.77 3.55
CA GLY A 34 -1.22 13.99 4.38
C GLY A 34 -0.77 13.76 5.83
N HIS A 35 -0.16 12.62 6.15
CA HIS A 35 0.32 12.30 7.50
C HIS A 35 1.75 12.83 7.80
N TRP A 36 2.09 13.99 7.22
CA TRP A 36 3.44 14.55 7.19
C TRP A 36 3.44 16.05 7.47
N PHE A 37 4.61 16.61 7.77
CA PHE A 37 4.77 18.02 8.12
C PHE A 37 4.84 18.87 6.85
N ALA A 38 3.74 19.56 6.53
CA ALA A 38 3.66 20.46 5.38
C ALA A 38 4.35 21.80 5.60
N ALA A 39 4.30 22.30 6.83
CA ALA A 39 5.03 23.50 7.25
C ALA A 39 6.40 23.12 7.83
N PRO A 40 7.42 24.00 7.74
CA PRO A 40 8.68 23.82 8.42
C PRO A 40 8.50 23.98 9.94
N ILE A 41 8.47 22.87 10.67
CA ILE A 41 8.33 22.84 12.13
C ILE A 41 9.68 22.56 12.79
N ASP A 42 10.09 23.43 13.70
CA ASP A 42 11.35 23.28 14.44
C ASP A 42 11.27 22.11 15.45
N PRO A 43 12.27 21.22 15.52
CA PRO A 43 12.26 20.04 16.38
C PRO A 43 12.90 20.25 17.76
N TYR A 44 13.46 21.41 18.06
CA TYR A 44 14.29 21.64 19.25
C TYR A 44 13.54 22.33 20.38
N VAL A 45 13.96 22.11 21.62
CA VAL A 45 13.33 22.70 22.82
C VAL A 45 13.26 24.23 22.72
N VAL A 46 14.36 24.86 22.33
CA VAL A 46 14.43 26.28 21.97
C VAL A 46 14.51 26.38 20.44
N PRO A 47 13.54 27.02 19.77
CA PRO A 47 13.55 27.13 18.31
C PRO A 47 14.87 27.70 17.77
N GLY A 48 15.38 27.06 16.72
CA GLY A 48 16.64 27.41 16.05
C GLY A 48 17.91 27.01 16.80
N ASN A 49 17.81 26.35 17.96
CA ASN A 49 18.96 26.00 18.78
C ASN A 49 19.08 24.47 19.01
N PRO A 50 19.87 23.75 18.18
CA PRO A 50 20.09 22.33 18.35
C PRO A 50 20.70 21.92 19.71
N ALA A 51 21.49 22.80 20.34
CA ALA A 51 22.08 22.54 21.65
C ALA A 51 21.06 22.58 22.80
N SER A 52 19.84 23.04 22.56
CA SER A 52 18.76 23.00 23.56
C SER A 52 18.15 21.61 23.78
N GLY A 53 18.51 20.63 22.94
CA GLY A 53 17.93 19.30 22.92
C GLY A 53 16.73 19.20 21.97
N VAL A 54 16.38 17.97 21.62
CA VAL A 54 15.27 17.65 20.71
C VAL A 54 13.97 17.49 21.52
N LEU A 55 12.85 17.93 20.97
CA LEU A 55 11.52 17.72 21.56
C LEU A 55 11.20 16.22 21.67
N PRO A 56 10.36 15.82 22.63
CA PRO A 56 9.92 14.42 22.74
C PRO A 56 9.28 13.90 21.45
N ARG A 57 9.30 12.57 21.26
CA ARG A 57 8.67 11.86 20.13
C ARG A 57 9.28 12.19 18.74
N ILE A 58 10.50 12.72 18.71
CA ILE A 58 11.32 12.91 17.51
C ILE A 58 12.62 12.11 17.70
N SER A 59 12.98 11.32 16.69
CA SER A 59 14.29 10.65 16.64
C SER A 59 15.39 11.67 16.35
N ALA A 60 16.42 11.69 17.20
CA ALA A 60 17.66 12.42 16.93
C ALA A 60 18.61 11.62 16.02
N GLU A 61 18.37 10.32 15.85
CA GLU A 61 19.15 9.47 14.96
C GLU A 61 18.82 9.74 13.49
N PRO A 62 19.79 9.58 12.57
CA PRO A 62 19.52 9.62 11.13
C PRO A 62 18.43 8.63 10.73
N PRO A 63 17.56 8.98 9.75
CA PRO A 63 16.47 8.10 9.34
C PRO A 63 16.96 6.82 8.66
N GLY A 64 18.18 6.80 8.12
CA GLY A 64 18.70 5.76 7.24
C GLY A 64 18.72 6.22 5.78
N GLU A 65 19.26 5.39 4.89
CA GLU A 65 19.28 5.66 3.45
C GLU A 65 17.98 5.22 2.79
N TYR A 66 17.49 5.97 1.79
CA TYR A 66 16.29 5.60 1.04
C TYR A 66 16.39 4.17 0.47
N GLY A 67 15.35 3.36 0.68
CA GLY A 67 15.27 1.96 0.27
C GLY A 67 16.07 0.99 1.13
N GLN A 68 16.76 1.46 2.18
CA GLN A 68 17.49 0.60 3.12
C GLN A 68 16.50 -0.14 4.04
N GLY A 69 16.81 -1.39 4.37
CA GLY A 69 16.06 -2.15 5.38
C GLY A 69 16.48 -1.78 6.80
N ASP A 70 15.56 -1.97 7.75
CA ASP A 70 15.83 -1.77 9.18
C ASP A 70 14.89 -2.61 10.07
N HIS A 71 15.04 -2.49 11.38
CA HIS A 71 14.24 -3.22 12.37
C HIS A 71 12.90 -2.56 12.71
N ARG A 72 12.59 -1.40 12.09
CA ARG A 72 11.47 -0.54 12.48
C ARG A 72 10.21 -1.01 11.77
N VAL A 73 9.06 -0.94 12.44
CA VAL A 73 7.76 -1.30 11.87
C VAL A 73 6.83 -0.08 11.93
N GLN A 74 5.80 -0.07 11.08
CA GLN A 74 4.79 1.00 11.09
C GLN A 74 4.22 1.22 12.50
N ALA A 75 3.93 2.47 12.86
CA ALA A 75 3.47 2.84 14.21
C ALA A 75 2.25 2.03 14.67
N TYR A 76 1.93 2.07 15.97
CA TYR A 76 0.65 1.58 16.51
C TYR A 76 -0.11 2.73 17.18
N CYS A 77 -1.43 2.55 17.32
CA CYS A 77 -2.32 3.46 18.04
C CYS A 77 -3.50 2.68 18.65
N PHE A 78 -4.31 3.31 19.48
CA PHE A 78 -5.66 2.80 19.75
C PHE A 78 -6.62 3.43 18.75
N ARG A 79 -7.43 2.61 18.06
CA ARG A 79 -8.63 3.10 17.39
C ARG A 79 -9.69 3.34 18.44
N MET A 80 -10.32 4.51 18.40
CA MET A 80 -11.14 5.01 19.49
C MET A 80 -12.61 5.08 19.09
N CYS A 81 -13.47 4.54 19.94
CA CYS A 81 -14.89 4.86 19.92
C CYS A 81 -15.12 6.11 20.76
N LEU A 82 -15.50 7.23 20.14
CA LEU A 82 -15.85 8.47 20.83
C LEU A 82 -17.32 8.84 20.58
N THR A 83 -17.94 9.53 21.53
CA THR A 83 -19.32 10.03 21.39
C THR A 83 -19.40 11.53 21.70
N ASN A 84 -20.31 12.21 21.01
CA ASN A 84 -20.71 13.59 21.30
C ASN A 84 -22.12 13.69 21.91
N VAL A 85 -22.74 12.57 22.27
CA VAL A 85 -24.03 12.51 22.97
C VAL A 85 -23.82 12.89 24.44
N PRO A 86 -24.32 14.05 24.93
CA PRO A 86 -23.96 14.58 26.24
C PRO A 86 -24.21 13.61 27.41
N GLU A 87 -25.32 12.88 27.37
CA GLU A 87 -25.74 11.96 28.43
C GLU A 87 -24.86 10.69 28.47
N ASN A 88 -24.29 10.31 27.32
CA ASN A 88 -23.42 9.14 27.17
C ASN A 88 -21.92 9.49 27.20
N ARG A 89 -21.55 10.76 27.39
CA ARG A 89 -20.17 11.22 27.27
C ARG A 89 -19.44 11.24 28.60
N ILE A 90 -18.24 10.67 28.62
CA ILE A 90 -17.24 10.78 29.69
C ILE A 90 -16.12 11.70 29.17
N PRO A 91 -15.87 12.86 29.83
CA PRO A 91 -14.77 13.74 29.45
C PRO A 91 -13.40 13.06 29.56
N PHE A 92 -12.43 13.53 28.77
CA PHE A 92 -11.06 13.05 28.85
C PHE A 92 -10.42 13.46 30.18
N ALA A 93 -10.13 12.48 31.04
CA ALA A 93 -9.49 12.71 32.33
C ALA A 93 -7.98 12.88 32.17
N LYS A 94 -7.35 13.61 33.11
CA LYS A 94 -5.89 13.71 33.19
C LYS A 94 -5.29 12.33 33.48
N PRO A 95 -4.45 11.76 32.61
CA PRO A 95 -3.84 10.46 32.87
C PRO A 95 -2.74 10.53 33.94
N GLU A 96 -2.43 9.37 34.52
CA GLU A 96 -1.27 9.21 35.39
C GLU A 96 0.03 9.47 34.62
N GLY A 97 0.99 10.15 35.23
CA GLY A 97 2.27 10.45 34.57
C GLY A 97 2.18 11.49 33.45
N TYR A 98 1.05 12.18 33.28
CA TYR A 98 0.87 13.21 32.25
C TYR A 98 1.95 14.29 32.29
N ASP A 99 2.63 14.48 31.16
CA ASP A 99 3.59 15.55 30.91
C ASP A 99 3.20 16.32 29.63
N PRO A 100 2.78 17.61 29.74
CA PRO A 100 2.38 18.40 28.57
C PRO A 100 3.52 18.62 27.57
N LYS A 101 4.80 18.47 27.99
CA LYS A 101 5.95 18.63 27.07
C LYS A 101 5.98 17.55 25.99
N GLN A 102 5.32 16.40 26.19
CA GLN A 102 5.19 15.35 25.18
C GLN A 102 4.45 15.82 23.92
N TYR A 103 3.68 16.89 24.03
CA TYR A 103 2.79 17.40 22.97
C TYR A 103 3.20 18.79 22.47
N GLU A 104 4.40 19.28 22.84
CA GLU A 104 4.90 20.58 22.40
C GLU A 104 4.95 20.69 20.87
N LEU A 105 5.25 19.59 20.19
CA LEU A 105 5.27 19.56 18.73
C LEU A 105 3.90 19.83 18.11
N LEU A 106 2.82 19.39 18.78
CA LEU A 106 1.45 19.63 18.34
C LEU A 106 1.07 21.12 18.41
N VAL A 107 1.55 21.84 19.43
CA VAL A 107 1.37 23.31 19.52
C VAL A 107 1.96 23.98 18.29
N ARG A 108 3.20 23.63 17.93
CA ARG A 108 3.88 24.20 16.75
C ARG A 108 3.16 23.89 15.44
N ILE A 109 2.56 22.71 15.32
CA ILE A 109 1.72 22.32 14.17
C ILE A 109 0.46 23.19 14.10
N PHE A 110 -0.20 23.45 15.23
CA PHE A 110 -1.34 24.37 15.27
C PHE A 110 -0.94 25.81 14.97
N ASP A 111 0.21 26.28 15.46
CA ASP A 111 0.74 27.62 15.19
C ASP A 111 1.06 27.83 13.71
N SER A 112 1.41 26.78 12.96
CA SER A 112 1.58 26.85 11.51
C SER A 112 0.27 26.90 10.73
N GLY A 113 -0.88 26.90 11.41
CA GLY A 113 -2.21 27.01 10.81
C GLY A 113 -2.89 25.68 10.45
N TRP A 114 -2.33 24.53 10.82
CA TRP A 114 -2.99 23.24 10.57
C TRP A 114 -4.23 23.08 11.45
N ARG A 115 -5.35 22.58 10.92
CA ARG A 115 -6.64 22.45 11.63
C ARG A 115 -7.39 21.15 11.37
N GLU A 116 -6.72 20.14 10.82
CA GLU A 116 -7.35 18.90 10.36
C GLU A 116 -7.49 17.81 11.43
N PHE A 117 -7.32 18.13 12.71
CA PHE A 117 -7.29 17.16 13.82
C PHE A 117 -8.49 16.20 13.84
N PHE A 118 -9.65 16.65 13.37
CA PHE A 118 -10.91 15.88 13.38
C PHE A 118 -11.21 15.13 12.07
N HIS A 119 -10.32 15.15 11.08
CA HIS A 119 -10.57 14.51 9.77
C HIS A 119 -10.79 12.99 9.84
N LYS A 120 -10.31 12.34 10.91
CA LYS A 120 -10.51 10.90 11.15
C LYS A 120 -11.37 10.60 12.37
N PHE A 121 -12.39 11.44 12.60
CA PHE A 121 -13.49 11.17 13.52
C PHE A 121 -14.67 10.64 12.69
N ASP A 122 -14.50 9.46 12.10
CA ASP A 122 -15.45 8.92 11.12
C ASP A 122 -16.77 8.54 11.84
N PRO A 123 -17.92 9.14 11.49
CA PRO A 123 -19.18 8.88 12.19
C PRO A 123 -19.64 7.43 12.04
N MET A 124 -20.08 6.85 13.15
CA MET A 124 -20.67 5.53 13.24
C MET A 124 -22.10 5.61 13.79
N PRO A 125 -22.93 4.57 13.58
CA PRO A 125 -24.27 4.51 14.17
C PRO A 125 -24.28 4.78 15.68
N ASN A 126 -25.42 5.24 16.20
CA ASN A 126 -25.65 5.54 17.62
C ASN A 126 -24.83 6.73 18.18
N GLY A 127 -24.48 7.70 17.33
CA GLY A 127 -23.78 8.92 17.77
C GLY A 127 -22.35 8.62 18.25
N LYS A 128 -21.70 7.65 17.60
CA LYS A 128 -20.34 7.19 17.91
C LYS A 128 -19.42 7.48 16.73
N THR A 129 -18.13 7.18 16.90
CA THR A 129 -17.12 7.32 15.85
C THR A 129 -16.22 6.10 15.80
N ASP A 130 -15.61 5.87 14.65
CA ASP A 130 -14.36 5.14 14.54
C ASP A 130 -13.25 6.17 14.34
N THR A 131 -12.56 6.51 15.43
CA THR A 131 -11.54 7.56 15.43
C THR A 131 -10.15 6.98 15.28
N ASN A 132 -9.38 7.48 14.31
CA ASN A 132 -8.04 7.01 13.99
C ASN A 132 -7.03 8.16 13.75
N ASN A 133 -5.77 7.81 13.49
CA ASN A 133 -4.68 8.74 13.19
C ASN A 133 -4.96 9.58 11.93
N HIS A 134 -4.71 10.88 12.02
CA HIS A 134 -4.64 11.82 10.89
C HIS A 134 -3.55 12.87 11.10
N GLY A 135 -2.92 13.31 10.02
CA GLY A 135 -1.97 14.42 10.02
C GLY A 135 -0.57 14.11 10.59
N PRO A 136 0.27 15.16 10.76
CA PRO A 136 1.69 15.03 11.15
C PRO A 136 1.93 14.52 12.57
N PHE A 137 0.99 14.75 13.48
CA PHE A 137 1.07 14.34 14.89
C PHE A 137 -0.33 14.11 15.45
N SER A 138 -0.69 12.85 15.66
CA SER A 138 -1.95 12.47 16.33
C SER A 138 -1.81 11.12 17.06
N PHE A 139 -2.63 10.13 16.74
CA PHE A 139 -2.83 8.95 17.58
C PHE A 139 -1.73 7.90 17.42
N ASP A 140 -1.04 7.87 16.27
CA ASP A 140 0.14 7.01 16.11
C ASP A 140 1.26 7.45 17.04
N ASN A 141 1.66 6.55 17.93
CA ASN A 141 2.83 6.75 18.79
C ASN A 141 4.11 6.29 18.08
N ILE A 142 4.48 7.05 17.05
CA ILE A 142 5.55 6.71 16.12
C ILE A 142 6.86 6.42 16.86
N GLY A 143 7.41 5.22 16.65
CA GLY A 143 8.70 4.79 17.20
C GLY A 143 8.66 4.07 18.54
N PHE A 144 7.50 3.99 19.19
CA PHE A 144 7.37 3.40 20.53
C PHE A 144 6.93 1.93 20.51
N ASN A 145 6.80 1.34 19.32
CA ASN A 145 6.31 -0.02 19.12
C ASN A 145 7.37 -1.02 18.61
N TYR A 146 8.56 -0.57 18.23
CA TYR A 146 9.54 -1.42 17.52
C TYR A 146 9.91 -2.71 18.26
N ARG A 147 9.92 -2.69 19.59
CA ARG A 147 10.25 -3.88 20.41
C ARG A 147 9.08 -4.85 20.57
N TYR A 148 7.84 -4.41 20.32
CA TYR A 148 6.63 -5.21 20.54
C TYR A 148 6.66 -6.60 19.90
N PRO A 149 7.13 -6.77 18.63
CA PRO A 149 7.11 -8.08 17.98
C PRO A 149 7.94 -9.13 18.73
N GLU A 150 9.09 -8.74 19.29
CA GLU A 150 10.03 -9.63 19.98
C GLU A 150 9.97 -9.58 21.52
N ALA A 151 9.23 -8.62 22.07
CA ALA A 151 9.09 -8.43 23.51
C ALA A 151 8.46 -9.63 24.23
N SER A 152 8.80 -9.78 25.51
CA SER A 152 8.09 -10.67 26.44
C SER A 152 6.66 -10.17 26.68
N TYR A 153 5.82 -10.98 27.34
CA TYR A 153 4.46 -10.55 27.68
C TYR A 153 4.47 -9.31 28.58
N GLU A 154 5.36 -9.27 29.58
CA GLU A 154 5.50 -8.15 30.51
C GLU A 154 5.97 -6.88 29.78
N GLU A 155 6.92 -6.99 28.86
CA GLU A 155 7.38 -5.85 28.08
C GLU A 155 6.30 -5.38 27.09
N ARG A 156 5.52 -6.29 26.49
CA ARG A 156 4.37 -5.90 25.66
C ARG A 156 3.32 -5.14 26.45
N GLU A 157 3.03 -5.53 27.69
CA GLU A 157 2.12 -4.78 28.57
C GLU A 157 2.65 -3.36 28.86
N GLN A 158 3.95 -3.20 29.05
CA GLN A 158 4.58 -1.88 29.21
C GLN A 158 4.44 -1.04 27.93
N ILE A 159 4.67 -1.62 26.76
CA ILE A 159 4.50 -0.95 25.47
C ILE A 159 3.03 -0.56 25.26
N ILE A 160 2.08 -1.44 25.56
CA ILE A 160 0.64 -1.13 25.46
C ILE A 160 0.28 0.03 26.37
N ARG A 161 0.76 0.01 27.63
CA ARG A 161 0.55 1.09 28.60
C ARG A 161 1.15 2.41 28.11
N GLU A 162 2.34 2.38 27.52
CA GLU A 162 2.98 3.55 26.91
C GLU A 162 2.08 4.20 25.82
N HIS A 163 1.45 3.39 24.96
CA HIS A 163 0.54 3.90 23.94
C HIS A 163 -0.77 4.43 24.52
N GLU A 164 -1.30 3.76 25.55
CA GLU A 164 -2.52 4.19 26.24
C GLU A 164 -2.32 5.55 26.95
N GLN A 165 -1.22 5.70 27.70
CA GLN A 165 -0.91 6.95 28.40
C GLN A 165 -0.62 8.08 27.42
N TYR A 166 0.11 7.80 26.33
CA TYR A 166 0.34 8.77 25.25
C TYR A 166 -0.97 9.30 24.68
N GLN A 167 -1.89 8.42 24.30
CA GLN A 167 -3.11 8.81 23.59
C GLN A 167 -4.15 9.45 24.52
N LYS A 168 -4.29 8.95 25.77
CA LYS A 168 -5.08 9.63 26.80
C LYS A 168 -4.54 11.03 27.10
N GLY A 169 -3.21 11.16 27.18
CA GLY A 169 -2.57 12.44 27.46
C GLY A 169 -2.72 13.41 26.30
N LEU A 170 -2.69 12.94 25.05
CA LEU A 170 -2.93 13.75 23.87
C LEU A 170 -4.35 14.33 23.88
N LEU A 171 -5.36 13.49 24.13
CA LEU A 171 -6.76 13.94 24.21
C LEU A 171 -6.96 14.93 25.35
N TYR A 172 -6.38 14.66 26.52
CA TYR A 172 -6.42 15.60 27.65
C TYR A 172 -5.71 16.92 27.34
N PHE A 173 -4.54 16.88 26.68
CA PHE A 173 -3.77 18.05 26.28
C PHE A 173 -4.57 18.94 25.34
N VAL A 174 -5.13 18.37 24.27
CA VAL A 174 -5.95 19.12 23.31
C VAL A 174 -7.21 19.69 23.97
N ALA A 175 -7.80 18.96 24.91
CA ALA A 175 -9.02 19.39 25.61
C ALA A 175 -8.79 20.50 26.64
N THR A 176 -7.56 20.70 27.15
CA THR A 176 -7.32 21.54 28.34
C THR A 176 -6.16 22.52 28.28
N ASP A 177 -5.15 22.32 27.42
CA ASP A 177 -4.00 23.22 27.38
C ASP A 177 -4.38 24.54 26.69
N PRO A 178 -4.14 25.72 27.32
CA PRO A 178 -4.57 27.01 26.79
C PRO A 178 -3.82 27.45 25.53
N ARG A 179 -2.75 26.75 25.13
CA ARG A 179 -2.00 27.02 23.89
C ARG A 179 -2.67 26.38 22.67
N ILE A 180 -3.63 25.49 22.88
CA ILE A 180 -4.40 24.89 21.80
C ILE A 180 -5.37 25.94 21.26
N PRO A 181 -5.54 26.07 19.92
CA PRO A 181 -6.53 26.98 19.35
C PRO A 181 -7.91 26.76 19.94
N GLU A 182 -8.59 27.84 20.32
CA GLU A 182 -9.86 27.81 21.04
C GLU A 182 -10.90 26.98 20.29
N GLU A 183 -10.97 27.12 18.97
CA GLU A 183 -11.89 26.37 18.11
C GLU A 183 -11.66 24.86 18.14
N VAL A 184 -10.40 24.42 18.22
CA VAL A 184 -10.03 23.00 18.29
C VAL A 184 -10.38 22.46 19.67
N GLN A 185 -10.04 23.21 20.72
CA GLN A 185 -10.33 22.81 22.09
C GLN A 185 -11.84 22.73 22.34
N GLN A 186 -12.62 23.69 21.85
CA GLN A 186 -14.08 23.68 21.96
C GLN A 186 -14.69 22.47 21.23
N GLU A 187 -14.23 22.17 20.01
CA GLU A 187 -14.72 21.02 19.26
C GLU A 187 -14.36 19.70 19.97
N LEU A 188 -13.11 19.51 20.43
CA LEU A 188 -12.76 18.27 21.13
C LEU A 188 -13.56 18.10 22.42
N ASN A 189 -13.84 19.18 23.15
CA ASN A 189 -14.67 19.13 24.37
C ASN A 189 -16.15 18.80 24.10
N ARG A 190 -16.58 18.69 22.83
CA ARG A 190 -17.87 18.09 22.46
C ARG A 190 -17.81 16.57 22.48
N TRP A 191 -16.63 15.98 22.32
CA TRP A 191 -16.39 14.55 22.28
C TRP A 191 -15.91 14.01 23.64
N GLY A 192 -16.04 12.70 23.83
CA GLY A 192 -15.56 11.98 25.00
C GLY A 192 -15.70 10.47 24.82
N LEU A 193 -15.29 9.70 25.83
CA LEU A 193 -15.49 8.26 25.84
C LEU A 193 -16.98 7.96 26.06
N PRO A 194 -17.57 6.99 25.34
CA PRO A 194 -18.95 6.55 25.58
C PRO A 194 -19.07 5.77 26.90
N LYS A 195 -20.11 6.04 27.71
CA LYS A 195 -20.38 5.31 28.97
C LYS A 195 -20.78 3.86 28.74
N ASP A 196 -21.27 3.51 27.55
CA ASP A 196 -21.86 2.23 27.21
C ASP A 196 -20.92 1.27 26.45
N GLU A 197 -19.73 1.71 26.03
CA GLU A 197 -18.73 0.84 25.39
C GLU A 197 -17.56 0.56 26.33
N PHE A 198 -16.97 -0.64 26.22
CA PHE A 198 -15.78 -1.06 26.96
C PHE A 198 -15.89 -0.81 28.48
N THR A 199 -17.07 -1.05 29.05
CA THR A 199 -17.41 -0.71 30.44
C THR A 199 -16.58 -1.47 31.48
N ASP A 200 -15.99 -2.58 31.07
CA ASP A 200 -15.06 -3.41 31.82
C ASP A 200 -13.59 -2.94 31.72
N ASN A 201 -13.29 -1.94 30.88
CA ASN A 201 -11.94 -1.40 30.67
C ASN A 201 -11.89 0.13 30.78
N GLY A 202 -12.68 0.71 31.68
CA GLY A 202 -12.72 2.17 31.90
C GLY A 202 -13.14 2.95 30.65
N ASN A 203 -14.01 2.35 29.83
CA ASN A 203 -14.52 2.87 28.57
C ASN A 203 -13.43 3.10 27.50
N TRP A 204 -12.30 2.42 27.62
CA TRP A 204 -11.18 2.45 26.68
C TRP A 204 -11.12 1.16 25.86
N SER A 205 -10.81 1.27 24.57
CA SER A 205 -10.71 0.11 23.66
C SER A 205 -9.63 -0.88 24.11
N HIS A 206 -9.92 -2.18 24.08
CA HIS A 206 -9.05 -3.20 24.67
C HIS A 206 -7.73 -3.42 23.95
N GLN A 207 -7.72 -3.26 22.63
CA GLN A 207 -6.61 -3.72 21.80
C GLN A 207 -5.85 -2.55 21.20
N LEU A 208 -4.53 -2.58 21.39
CA LEU A 208 -3.61 -1.78 20.61
C LEU A 208 -3.70 -2.23 19.14
N TYR A 209 -3.78 -1.29 18.22
CA TYR A 209 -3.90 -1.59 16.79
C TYR A 209 -2.53 -2.00 16.21
N VAL A 210 -2.18 -3.27 16.44
CA VAL A 210 -0.96 -3.89 15.94
C VAL A 210 -1.15 -4.26 14.46
N ARG A 211 -0.67 -3.39 13.57
CA ARG A 211 -0.83 -3.56 12.12
C ARG A 211 0.15 -4.56 11.51
N GLU A 212 1.32 -4.71 12.13
CA GLU A 212 2.41 -5.52 11.62
C GLU A 212 3.31 -5.94 12.78
N ALA A 213 3.77 -7.19 12.77
CA ALA A 213 4.74 -7.68 13.75
C ALA A 213 5.70 -8.65 13.04
N ARG A 214 5.79 -9.91 13.49
CA ARG A 214 6.55 -10.96 12.82
C ARG A 214 5.86 -11.36 11.51
N ARG A 215 6.62 -11.52 10.44
CA ARG A 215 6.17 -12.12 9.16
C ARG A 215 7.03 -13.31 8.82
N MET A 216 6.42 -14.44 8.47
CA MET A 216 7.15 -15.66 8.12
C MET A 216 8.08 -15.42 6.92
N ILE A 217 9.22 -16.11 6.86
CA ILE A 217 9.98 -16.28 5.63
C ILE A 217 9.70 -17.69 5.12
N GLY A 218 8.60 -17.81 4.38
CA GLY A 218 8.00 -19.07 3.99
C GLY A 218 8.59 -19.69 2.72
N HIS A 219 7.83 -20.62 2.14
CA HIS A 219 8.16 -21.22 0.84
C HIS A 219 8.09 -20.20 -0.30
N PHE A 220 7.17 -19.25 -0.21
CA PHE A 220 7.08 -18.11 -1.10
C PHE A 220 6.88 -16.84 -0.27
N VAL A 221 7.55 -15.74 -0.61
CA VAL A 221 7.36 -14.44 0.04
C VAL A 221 6.56 -13.58 -0.92
N MET A 222 5.34 -13.18 -0.52
CA MET A 222 4.56 -12.21 -1.31
C MET A 222 5.23 -10.84 -1.24
N THR A 223 5.38 -10.19 -2.39
CA THR A 223 6.05 -8.89 -2.50
C THR A 223 5.16 -7.87 -3.21
N GLU A 224 5.60 -6.61 -3.23
CA GLU A 224 5.02 -5.55 -4.06
C GLU A 224 4.79 -6.03 -5.51
N ASN A 225 5.68 -6.87 -6.05
CA ASN A 225 5.64 -7.32 -7.44
C ASN A 225 4.39 -8.14 -7.77
N GLU A 226 4.01 -9.07 -6.90
CA GLU A 226 2.78 -9.87 -7.08
C GLU A 226 1.54 -9.01 -6.88
N LEU A 227 1.55 -8.16 -5.84
CA LEU A 227 0.43 -7.28 -5.53
C LEU A 227 0.12 -6.31 -6.68
N ARG A 228 1.17 -5.76 -7.32
CA ARG A 228 1.08 -4.81 -8.44
C ARG A 228 1.07 -5.48 -9.81
N LYS A 229 0.99 -6.82 -9.87
CA LYS A 229 0.91 -7.63 -11.10
C LYS A 229 2.12 -7.47 -12.02
N VAL A 230 3.27 -7.12 -11.45
CA VAL A 230 4.57 -7.10 -12.14
C VAL A 230 5.08 -8.52 -12.34
N ALA A 231 4.80 -9.41 -11.38
CA ALA A 231 5.10 -10.83 -11.43
C ALA A 231 3.83 -11.67 -11.20
N PRO A 232 3.74 -12.88 -11.79
CA PRO A 232 2.61 -13.77 -11.56
C PRO A 232 2.68 -14.37 -10.15
N THR A 233 1.52 -14.61 -9.54
CA THR A 233 1.42 -15.34 -8.28
C THR A 233 1.17 -16.82 -8.53
N PRO A 234 2.04 -17.73 -8.05
CA PRO A 234 1.83 -19.16 -8.20
C PRO A 234 0.75 -19.67 -7.24
N ASP A 235 0.06 -20.74 -7.63
CA ASP A 235 -0.81 -21.55 -6.76
C ASP A 235 -1.72 -20.72 -5.84
N SER A 236 -2.53 -19.85 -6.44
CA SER A 236 -3.41 -18.94 -5.69
C SER A 236 -4.40 -19.70 -4.80
N VAL A 237 -4.44 -19.30 -3.53
CA VAL A 237 -5.37 -19.84 -2.51
C VAL A 237 -6.23 -18.75 -1.89
N GLY A 238 -6.24 -17.55 -2.44
CA GLY A 238 -7.05 -16.45 -1.93
C GLY A 238 -6.74 -15.16 -2.67
N MET A 239 -7.51 -14.12 -2.36
CA MET A 239 -7.38 -12.82 -3.00
C MET A 239 -7.25 -11.72 -1.94
N GLY A 240 -6.30 -10.82 -2.15
CA GLY A 240 -6.27 -9.51 -1.51
C GLY A 240 -6.83 -8.44 -2.44
N SER A 241 -7.29 -7.33 -1.88
CA SER A 241 -7.87 -6.22 -2.67
C SER A 241 -7.61 -4.83 -2.11
N TYR A 242 -7.01 -4.74 -0.93
CA TYR A 242 -6.68 -3.47 -0.31
C TYR A 242 -5.46 -2.84 -1.00
N THR A 243 -5.36 -1.52 -0.97
CA THR A 243 -4.13 -0.85 -1.41
C THR A 243 -2.95 -1.25 -0.52
N ILE A 244 -1.74 -1.16 -1.04
CA ILE A 244 -0.54 -1.19 -0.20
C ILE A 244 -0.62 0.03 0.72
N ASP A 245 -0.72 -0.24 2.01
CA ASP A 245 -0.93 0.77 3.05
C ASP A 245 -0.01 0.52 4.25
N SER A 246 0.85 1.49 4.54
CA SER A 246 1.68 1.53 5.73
C SER A 246 1.53 2.89 6.39
N HIS A 247 1.45 2.91 7.71
CA HIS A 247 1.55 4.15 8.49
C HIS A 247 3.01 4.58 8.66
N ASN A 248 3.23 5.83 9.09
CA ASN A 248 4.55 6.34 9.42
C ASN A 248 5.32 5.39 10.35
N VAL A 249 6.59 5.16 10.02
CA VAL A 249 7.50 4.28 10.74
C VAL A 249 8.35 5.08 11.73
N GLN A 250 8.84 6.27 11.34
CA GLN A 250 9.64 7.14 12.22
C GLN A 250 9.36 8.63 11.99
N ARG A 251 9.67 9.44 13.01
CA ARG A 251 9.70 10.89 12.96
C ARG A 251 11.14 11.35 13.19
N TYR A 252 11.69 12.12 12.26
CA TYR A 252 13.13 12.44 12.21
C TYR A 252 13.37 13.92 11.90
N ILE A 253 14.63 14.35 12.07
CA ILE A 253 15.08 15.69 11.70
C ILE A 253 15.72 15.63 10.31
N LYS A 254 15.17 16.40 9.36
CA LYS A 254 15.71 16.51 8.01
C LYS A 254 17.06 17.26 7.98
N PRO A 255 17.84 17.13 6.90
CA PRO A 255 19.08 17.90 6.72
C PRO A 255 18.89 19.43 6.77
N ASP A 256 17.69 19.94 6.47
CA ASP A 256 17.35 21.37 6.57
C ASP A 256 17.00 21.83 8.00
N GLY A 257 17.06 20.92 8.99
CA GLY A 257 16.85 21.22 10.40
C GLY A 257 15.40 21.14 10.88
N PHE A 258 14.43 20.85 9.99
CA PHE A 258 13.02 20.72 10.35
C PHE A 258 12.59 19.26 10.53
N VAL A 259 11.56 19.04 11.35
CA VAL A 259 10.99 17.71 11.57
C VAL A 259 10.26 17.20 10.32
N GLN A 260 10.26 15.87 10.12
CA GLN A 260 9.43 15.19 9.13
C GLN A 260 9.08 13.77 9.59
N ASN A 261 7.98 13.21 9.08
CA ASN A 261 7.67 11.78 9.20
C ASN A 261 8.04 11.02 7.91
N GLU A 262 8.37 9.73 8.03
CA GLU A 262 8.50 8.83 6.88
C GLU A 262 7.85 7.47 7.16
N GLY A 263 7.59 6.73 6.08
CA GLY A 263 7.08 5.36 6.10
C GLY A 263 5.59 5.24 5.86
N ASP A 264 4.87 6.38 5.78
CA ASP A 264 3.49 6.41 5.31
C ASP A 264 3.44 6.19 3.79
N ILE A 265 2.86 5.07 3.37
CA ILE A 265 2.80 4.64 1.97
C ILE A 265 1.36 4.29 1.60
N GLY A 266 0.88 4.82 0.48
CA GLY A 266 -0.38 4.46 -0.16
C GLY A 266 -0.18 4.18 -1.64
N VAL A 267 -0.19 2.90 -2.02
CA VAL A 267 0.10 2.48 -3.41
C VAL A 267 -0.99 1.53 -3.92
N SER A 268 -1.47 1.80 -5.12
CA SER A 268 -2.47 0.95 -5.78
C SER A 268 -1.89 -0.44 -6.09
N THR A 269 -2.71 -1.48 -5.90
CA THR A 269 -2.42 -2.86 -6.36
C THR A 269 -2.95 -3.12 -7.76
N ARG A 270 -3.51 -2.10 -8.43
CA ARG A 270 -4.16 -2.24 -9.76
C ARG A 270 -5.30 -3.26 -9.72
N GLY A 271 -6.13 -3.16 -8.67
CA GLY A 271 -7.24 -4.07 -8.39
C GLY A 271 -6.85 -5.29 -7.55
N PRO A 272 -7.79 -6.23 -7.32
CA PRO A 272 -7.55 -7.43 -6.55
C PRO A 272 -6.34 -8.24 -7.08
N TYR A 273 -5.65 -8.93 -6.18
CA TYR A 273 -4.46 -9.71 -6.49
C TYR A 273 -4.51 -11.08 -5.80
N PRO A 274 -4.01 -12.15 -6.44
CA PRO A 274 -3.93 -13.47 -5.84
C PRO A 274 -2.88 -13.57 -4.73
N ILE A 275 -3.06 -14.52 -3.81
CA ILE A 275 -2.13 -14.83 -2.72
C ILE A 275 -1.68 -16.29 -2.85
N ALA A 276 -0.37 -16.50 -2.92
CA ALA A 276 0.23 -17.81 -3.15
C ALA A 276 0.06 -18.75 -1.95
N TYR A 277 -0.21 -20.03 -2.20
CA TYR A 277 -0.19 -21.08 -1.18
C TYR A 277 1.13 -21.12 -0.41
N GLY A 278 2.25 -20.93 -1.11
CA GLY A 278 3.58 -20.90 -0.53
C GLY A 278 3.78 -19.79 0.52
N ALA A 279 2.93 -18.76 0.53
CA ALA A 279 2.95 -17.72 1.54
C ALA A 279 2.41 -18.18 2.91
N LEU A 280 1.62 -19.27 2.94
CA LEU A 280 1.00 -19.80 4.15
C LEU A 280 1.82 -20.89 4.82
N ILE A 281 2.89 -21.37 4.17
CA ILE A 281 3.69 -22.49 4.67
C ILE A 281 5.17 -22.12 4.81
N PRO A 282 5.86 -22.67 5.82
CA PRO A 282 7.31 -22.52 5.97
C PRO A 282 8.06 -23.38 4.94
N LYS A 283 9.39 -23.21 4.90
CA LYS A 283 10.27 -24.10 4.14
C LYS A 283 10.24 -25.51 4.73
N ALA A 284 10.37 -26.53 3.88
CA ALA A 284 10.21 -27.93 4.28
C ALA A 284 11.23 -28.42 5.31
N ASP A 285 12.43 -27.83 5.32
CA ASP A 285 13.52 -28.12 6.24
C ASP A 285 13.33 -27.50 7.63
N GLN A 286 12.39 -26.55 7.78
CA GLN A 286 12.08 -25.90 9.06
C GLN A 286 10.88 -26.56 9.75
N CYS A 287 9.78 -26.75 9.03
CA CYS A 287 8.58 -27.36 9.57
C CYS A 287 7.68 -27.87 8.43
N THR A 288 7.09 -29.06 8.60
CA THR A 288 6.35 -29.73 7.51
C THR A 288 4.83 -29.73 7.70
N ASN A 289 4.34 -29.31 8.87
CA ASN A 289 2.95 -29.41 9.30
C ASN A 289 2.42 -28.12 9.96
N LEU A 290 3.01 -26.97 9.65
CA LEU A 290 2.58 -25.66 10.13
C LEU A 290 1.99 -24.81 8.99
N LEU A 291 0.83 -24.21 9.24
CA LEU A 291 0.21 -23.17 8.41
C LEU A 291 0.16 -21.85 9.18
N VAL A 292 0.46 -20.75 8.49
CA VAL A 292 0.55 -19.40 9.07
C VAL A 292 -0.25 -18.42 8.22
N PRO A 293 -1.59 -18.32 8.40
CA PRO A 293 -2.44 -17.48 7.57
C PRO A 293 -2.42 -15.99 7.92
N VAL A 294 -2.03 -15.64 9.16
CA VAL A 294 -2.03 -14.25 9.66
C VAL A 294 -0.64 -13.63 9.49
N ALA A 295 0.34 -14.12 10.24
CA ALA A 295 1.76 -13.75 10.10
C ALA A 295 2.41 -14.40 8.86
N CYS A 296 1.65 -14.44 7.77
CA CYS A 296 2.02 -15.09 6.52
C CYS A 296 3.29 -14.47 5.91
N SER A 297 3.84 -15.18 4.93
CA SER A 297 5.10 -14.84 4.32
C SER A 297 4.94 -13.73 3.29
N ALA A 298 5.35 -12.53 3.67
CA ALA A 298 5.28 -11.33 2.85
C ALA A 298 6.38 -10.32 3.26
N SER A 299 6.81 -9.49 2.32
CA SER A 299 7.61 -8.30 2.63
C SER A 299 6.80 -7.31 3.49
N HIS A 300 7.47 -6.40 4.19
CA HIS A 300 6.81 -5.34 4.98
C HIS A 300 5.74 -4.62 4.15
N ILE A 301 6.10 -4.20 2.94
CA ILE A 301 5.23 -3.39 2.11
C ILE A 301 4.05 -4.19 1.55
N ALA A 302 4.25 -5.46 1.17
CA ALA A 302 3.16 -6.30 0.71
C ALA A 302 2.20 -6.68 1.84
N TYR A 303 2.72 -6.90 3.04
CA TYR A 303 1.91 -7.19 4.23
C TYR A 303 0.95 -6.05 4.56
N GLY A 304 1.34 -4.79 4.28
CA GLY A 304 0.48 -3.61 4.42
C GLY A 304 -0.87 -3.72 3.71
N SER A 305 -0.94 -4.51 2.63
CA SER A 305 -2.20 -4.84 1.94
C SER A 305 -2.82 -6.17 2.37
N ILE A 306 -2.00 -7.22 2.57
CA ILE A 306 -2.51 -8.57 2.89
C ILE A 306 -3.18 -8.63 4.27
N ARG A 307 -2.76 -7.78 5.21
CA ARG A 307 -3.13 -7.84 6.64
C ARG A 307 -4.61 -7.60 6.98
N MET A 308 -5.47 -7.40 5.99
CA MET A 308 -6.88 -7.07 6.22
C MET A 308 -7.64 -8.27 6.76
N GLU A 309 -8.52 -8.05 7.73
CA GLU A 309 -9.27 -9.12 8.41
C GLU A 309 -10.05 -10.03 7.44
N PRO A 310 -10.75 -9.52 6.40
CA PRO A 310 -11.39 -10.37 5.40
C PRO A 310 -10.41 -11.28 4.66
N VAL A 311 -9.18 -10.81 4.41
CA VAL A 311 -8.14 -11.60 3.76
C VAL A 311 -7.65 -12.71 4.71
N PHE A 312 -7.45 -12.41 6.00
CA PHE A 312 -7.11 -13.45 6.98
C PHE A 312 -8.19 -14.52 7.12
N MET A 313 -9.47 -14.17 6.98
CA MET A 313 -10.57 -15.15 6.96
C MET A 313 -10.46 -16.07 5.74
N ILE A 314 -10.23 -15.52 4.54
CA ILE A 314 -9.97 -16.27 3.30
C ILE A 314 -8.77 -17.21 3.48
N LEU A 315 -7.63 -16.68 3.93
CA LEU A 315 -6.42 -17.48 4.13
C LEU A 315 -6.61 -18.54 5.24
N GLY A 316 -7.46 -18.27 6.23
CA GLY A 316 -7.85 -19.22 7.27
C GLY A 316 -8.62 -20.42 6.70
N GLN A 317 -9.59 -20.19 5.82
CA GLN A 317 -10.29 -21.27 5.08
C GLN A 317 -9.30 -22.10 4.27
N SER A 318 -8.46 -21.44 3.47
CA SER A 318 -7.47 -22.12 2.64
C SER A 318 -6.45 -22.93 3.43
N ALA A 319 -5.98 -22.41 4.56
CA ALA A 319 -5.12 -23.13 5.48
C ALA A 319 -5.82 -24.39 6.02
N ALA A 320 -7.07 -24.27 6.49
CA ALA A 320 -7.81 -25.42 7.01
C ALA A 320 -8.02 -26.51 5.95
N THR A 321 -8.42 -26.15 4.73
CA THR A 321 -8.57 -27.10 3.62
C THR A 321 -7.26 -27.79 3.28
N ALA A 322 -6.16 -27.04 3.19
CA ALA A 322 -4.84 -27.61 2.94
C ALA A 322 -4.38 -28.57 4.05
N ALA A 323 -4.68 -28.26 5.31
CA ALA A 323 -4.37 -29.13 6.44
C ALA A 323 -5.10 -30.48 6.34
N VAL A 324 -6.40 -30.46 6.03
CA VAL A 324 -7.20 -31.69 5.87
C VAL A 324 -6.68 -32.54 4.73
N GLN A 325 -6.46 -31.96 3.55
CA GLN A 325 -5.96 -32.70 2.40
C GLN A 325 -4.56 -33.29 2.63
N ALA A 326 -3.68 -32.55 3.33
CA ALA A 326 -2.35 -33.04 3.70
C ALA A 326 -2.44 -34.24 4.67
N MET A 327 -3.36 -34.20 5.64
CA MET A 327 -3.61 -35.30 6.56
C MET A 327 -4.18 -36.54 5.86
N GLU A 328 -5.18 -36.36 4.99
CA GLU A 328 -5.81 -37.47 4.24
C GLU A 328 -4.85 -38.14 3.26
N SER A 329 -4.01 -37.34 2.62
CA SER A 329 -3.00 -37.83 1.67
C SER A 329 -1.71 -38.28 2.36
N ASN A 330 -1.58 -38.07 3.68
CA ASN A 330 -0.38 -38.34 4.47
C ASN A 330 0.91 -37.77 3.85
N VAL A 331 0.86 -36.51 3.44
CA VAL A 331 2.00 -35.76 2.87
C VAL A 331 2.32 -34.52 3.69
N PRO A 332 3.58 -34.04 3.71
CA PRO A 332 3.88 -32.72 4.26
C PRO A 332 3.20 -31.63 3.42
N LEU A 333 2.91 -30.48 4.02
CA LEU A 333 2.22 -29.37 3.36
C LEU A 333 2.93 -28.90 2.08
N GLN A 334 4.27 -28.96 2.05
CA GLN A 334 5.08 -28.58 0.89
C GLN A 334 4.97 -29.55 -0.30
N ARG A 335 4.32 -30.71 -0.13
CA ARG A 335 4.08 -31.71 -1.18
C ARG A 335 2.59 -31.89 -1.48
N LEU A 336 1.75 -31.01 -0.98
CA LEU A 336 0.32 -31.04 -1.26
C LEU A 336 0.07 -30.83 -2.75
N ASP A 337 -0.93 -31.52 -3.31
CA ASP A 337 -1.39 -31.26 -4.67
C ASP A 337 -2.18 -29.95 -4.71
N THR A 338 -1.52 -28.87 -5.16
CA THR A 338 -2.12 -27.53 -5.23
C THR A 338 -3.28 -27.44 -6.23
N LYS A 339 -3.38 -28.37 -7.20
CA LYS A 339 -4.53 -28.44 -8.11
C LYS A 339 -5.75 -28.98 -7.40
N ALA A 340 -5.60 -30.08 -6.64
CA ALA A 340 -6.69 -30.62 -5.84
C ALA A 340 -7.13 -29.63 -4.74
N LEU A 341 -6.19 -28.88 -4.16
CA LEU A 341 -6.51 -27.78 -3.24
C LEU A 341 -7.33 -26.71 -3.95
N ARG A 342 -6.87 -26.24 -5.11
CA ARG A 342 -7.57 -25.25 -5.92
C ARG A 342 -8.98 -25.68 -6.29
N GLU A 343 -9.14 -26.91 -6.80
CA GLU A 343 -10.44 -27.47 -7.16
C GLU A 343 -11.40 -27.44 -5.98
N ARG A 344 -10.94 -27.90 -4.81
CA ARG A 344 -11.76 -27.89 -3.60
C ARG A 344 -12.15 -26.47 -3.16
N LEU A 345 -11.23 -25.52 -3.21
CA LEU A 345 -11.52 -24.14 -2.83
C LEU A 345 -12.53 -23.48 -3.79
N LEU A 346 -12.46 -23.80 -5.09
CA LEU A 346 -13.45 -23.33 -6.07
C LEU A 346 -14.82 -23.97 -5.87
N GLU A 347 -14.89 -25.24 -5.47
CA GLU A 347 -16.15 -25.90 -5.07
C GLU A 347 -16.79 -25.24 -3.85
N ASP A 348 -15.98 -24.67 -2.96
CA ASP A 348 -16.41 -23.89 -1.79
C ASP A 348 -16.65 -22.39 -2.13
N ASP A 349 -16.85 -22.06 -3.41
CA ASP A 349 -17.09 -20.72 -3.96
C ASP A 349 -16.00 -19.67 -3.67
N GLN A 350 -14.79 -20.10 -3.27
CA GLN A 350 -13.71 -19.16 -3.01
C GLN A 350 -13.15 -18.58 -4.31
N VAL A 351 -13.03 -17.25 -4.35
CA VAL A 351 -12.42 -16.55 -5.49
C VAL A 351 -10.91 -16.67 -5.40
N LEU A 352 -10.28 -17.23 -6.44
CA LEU A 352 -8.82 -17.44 -6.51
C LEU A 352 -8.13 -16.67 -7.64
N GLU A 353 -8.92 -16.11 -8.55
CA GLU A 353 -8.47 -15.24 -9.63
C GLU A 353 -9.51 -14.15 -9.82
N TYR A 354 -9.06 -12.95 -10.18
CA TYR A 354 -9.95 -11.85 -10.52
C TYR A 354 -9.66 -11.39 -11.94
N ARG A 355 -10.70 -11.45 -12.78
CA ARG A 355 -10.73 -10.79 -14.07
C ARG A 355 -11.70 -9.63 -13.95
N ASP A 356 -11.25 -8.43 -14.30
CA ASP A 356 -12.15 -7.27 -14.35
C ASP A 356 -13.26 -7.58 -15.38
N PRO A 357 -14.54 -7.65 -14.95
CA PRO A 357 -15.64 -7.97 -15.85
C PRO A 357 -15.82 -6.90 -16.93
N ASP A 358 -15.32 -5.69 -16.71
CA ASP A 358 -15.38 -4.58 -17.66
C ASP A 358 -14.12 -4.45 -18.52
N SER A 359 -13.08 -5.28 -18.28
CA SER A 359 -11.91 -5.33 -19.16
C SER A 359 -12.30 -5.91 -20.50
N VAL A 360 -11.89 -5.25 -21.58
CA VAL A 360 -12.09 -5.80 -22.93
C VAL A 360 -11.21 -7.03 -23.15
N SER A 361 -11.62 -7.89 -24.07
CA SER A 361 -10.84 -9.04 -24.51
C SER A 361 -10.28 -8.77 -25.90
N LEU A 362 -8.95 -8.83 -26.03
CA LEU A 362 -8.25 -8.66 -27.31
C LEU A 362 -7.69 -10.01 -27.76
N GLN A 363 -7.81 -10.32 -29.05
CA GLN A 363 -7.27 -11.55 -29.64
C GLN A 363 -5.77 -11.41 -29.98
N GLY A 364 -5.11 -12.53 -30.25
CA GLY A 364 -3.72 -12.56 -30.67
C GLY A 364 -2.74 -12.28 -29.53
N ILE A 365 -1.63 -11.65 -29.85
CA ILE A 365 -0.58 -11.34 -28.87
C ILE A 365 -0.80 -9.93 -28.37
N VAL A 366 -1.17 -9.79 -27.10
CA VAL A 366 -1.50 -8.52 -26.46
C VAL A 366 -0.49 -8.24 -25.36
N ILE A 367 0.16 -7.08 -25.43
CA ILE A 367 1.13 -6.63 -24.47
C ILE A 367 0.50 -5.45 -23.72
N ASP A 368 0.11 -5.71 -22.48
CA ASP A 368 -0.48 -4.75 -21.55
C ASP A 368 0.55 -3.71 -21.06
N ASP A 369 0.11 -2.55 -20.58
CA ASP A 369 0.96 -1.46 -20.11
C ASP A 369 1.85 -1.89 -18.93
N LEU A 370 1.42 -2.88 -18.16
CA LEU A 370 2.21 -3.53 -17.11
C LEU A 370 3.55 -4.11 -17.61
N ALA A 371 3.60 -4.54 -18.88
CA ALA A 371 4.80 -5.10 -19.50
C ALA A 371 5.61 -4.06 -20.28
N ALA A 372 5.18 -2.79 -20.30
CA ALA A 372 5.88 -1.73 -20.99
C ALA A 372 7.06 -1.19 -20.18
N THR A 373 8.12 -0.77 -20.88
CA THR A 373 9.22 0.00 -20.28
C THR A 373 8.92 1.48 -20.41
N PHE A 374 8.81 2.19 -19.28
CA PHE A 374 8.52 3.61 -19.23
C PHE A 374 9.77 4.47 -19.04
N VAL A 375 9.78 5.63 -19.70
CA VAL A 375 10.70 6.74 -19.46
C VAL A 375 9.87 7.96 -19.07
N GLY A 376 10.26 8.62 -17.98
CA GLY A 376 9.53 9.73 -17.37
C GLY A 376 8.38 9.29 -16.46
N ASP A 377 7.71 10.26 -15.84
CA ASP A 377 6.68 9.98 -14.84
C ASP A 377 5.33 9.67 -15.48
N TRP A 378 4.98 8.38 -15.53
CA TRP A 378 3.67 7.90 -15.94
C TRP A 378 2.79 7.62 -14.71
N ARG A 379 1.50 7.94 -14.82
CA ARG A 379 0.50 7.72 -13.77
C ARG A 379 -0.51 6.67 -14.21
N GLU A 380 -0.87 5.79 -13.30
CA GLU A 380 -1.87 4.75 -13.54
C GLU A 380 -3.29 5.29 -13.35
N SER A 381 -4.24 4.78 -14.11
CA SER A 381 -5.64 5.12 -13.96
C SER A 381 -6.57 4.00 -14.43
N ARG A 382 -7.80 4.05 -13.92
CA ARG A 382 -8.95 3.20 -14.32
C ARG A 382 -10.20 4.04 -14.53
N SER A 383 -10.07 5.37 -14.56
CA SER A 383 -11.22 6.28 -14.50
C SER A 383 -12.00 6.35 -15.80
N THR A 384 -11.33 6.11 -16.93
CA THR A 384 -11.96 6.12 -18.26
C THR A 384 -12.00 4.70 -18.81
N LYS A 385 -13.20 4.18 -19.06
CA LYS A 385 -13.41 2.89 -19.74
C LYS A 385 -13.68 3.11 -21.23
N PRO A 386 -13.48 2.09 -22.09
CA PRO A 386 -12.92 0.77 -21.79
C PRO A 386 -11.39 0.79 -21.63
N PHE A 387 -10.83 -0.27 -21.03
CA PHE A 387 -9.39 -0.61 -21.00
C PHE A 387 -9.19 -2.13 -21.06
N TYR A 388 -8.00 -2.59 -21.48
CA TYR A 388 -7.56 -3.97 -21.38
C TYR A 388 -6.88 -4.21 -20.02
N GLY A 389 -6.98 -5.43 -19.50
CA GLY A 389 -6.31 -5.81 -18.27
C GLY A 389 -6.82 -5.07 -17.04
N SER A 390 -5.93 -4.37 -16.34
CA SER A 390 -6.19 -3.80 -15.01
C SER A 390 -6.34 -2.29 -14.97
N GLY A 391 -6.11 -1.60 -16.09
CA GLY A 391 -6.14 -0.14 -16.18
C GLY A 391 -5.36 0.35 -17.38
N TYR A 392 -4.85 1.57 -17.28
CA TYR A 392 -3.96 2.17 -18.28
C TYR A 392 -3.04 3.20 -17.62
N ALA A 393 -1.95 3.55 -18.31
CA ALA A 393 -1.03 4.61 -17.92
C ALA A 393 -1.33 5.92 -18.67
N HIS A 394 -1.00 7.05 -18.06
CA HIS A 394 -1.07 8.36 -18.69
C HIS A 394 0.07 9.29 -18.26
N ASP A 395 0.42 10.23 -19.12
CA ASP A 395 1.57 11.12 -18.95
C ASP A 395 1.31 12.32 -18.01
N ASN A 396 0.14 12.36 -17.40
CA ASN A 396 -0.40 13.46 -16.60
C ASN A 396 -0.45 14.82 -17.34
N ARG A 397 -0.45 14.82 -18.68
CA ARG A 397 -0.34 16.02 -19.53
C ARG A 397 0.86 16.90 -19.19
N GLU A 398 1.92 16.29 -18.69
CA GLU A 398 3.17 16.98 -18.38
C GLU A 398 4.13 16.81 -19.56
N HIS A 399 4.11 17.80 -20.45
CA HIS A 399 4.88 17.78 -21.70
C HIS A 399 6.19 18.58 -21.61
N SER A 400 6.59 19.00 -20.39
CA SER A 400 7.87 19.69 -20.13
C SER A 400 9.07 18.76 -20.35
N THR A 401 8.86 17.46 -20.19
CA THR A 401 9.84 16.39 -20.45
C THR A 401 9.24 15.38 -21.42
N GLU A 402 10.01 14.92 -22.39
CA GLU A 402 9.60 13.81 -23.23
C GLU A 402 9.48 12.53 -22.40
N LYS A 403 8.32 11.88 -22.52
CA LYS A 403 7.99 10.61 -21.87
C LYS A 403 7.69 9.57 -22.93
N THR A 404 8.16 8.33 -22.72
CA THR A 404 7.92 7.23 -23.65
C THR A 404 7.47 5.97 -22.95
N ALA A 405 6.61 5.18 -23.59
CA ALA A 405 6.39 3.79 -23.21
C ALA A 405 6.76 2.87 -24.36
N THR A 406 7.54 1.84 -24.05
CA THR A 406 8.04 0.88 -25.04
C THR A 406 7.48 -0.49 -24.75
N PHE A 407 6.70 -1.00 -25.71
CA PHE A 407 6.18 -2.36 -25.72
C PHE A 407 7.11 -3.21 -26.55
N SER A 408 7.58 -4.33 -26.01
CA SER A 408 8.50 -5.22 -26.72
C SER A 408 8.19 -6.68 -26.43
N THR A 409 8.00 -7.48 -27.48
CA THR A 409 7.69 -8.91 -27.35
C THR A 409 8.32 -9.74 -28.47
N ALA A 410 8.58 -11.02 -28.19
CA ALA A 410 8.95 -11.99 -29.21
C ALA A 410 7.68 -12.53 -29.88
N LEU A 411 7.60 -12.45 -31.22
CA LEU A 411 6.51 -13.06 -31.96
C LEU A 411 6.88 -14.52 -32.29
N PRO A 412 5.94 -15.47 -32.13
CA PRO A 412 6.21 -16.90 -32.27
C PRO A 412 6.57 -17.30 -33.70
N GLU A 413 6.11 -16.53 -34.70
CA GLU A 413 6.35 -16.80 -36.11
C GLU A 413 6.75 -15.52 -36.84
N ALA A 414 7.61 -15.65 -37.86
CA ALA A 414 7.86 -14.56 -38.80
C ALA A 414 6.65 -14.42 -39.75
N GLY A 415 6.28 -13.19 -40.09
CA GLY A 415 5.10 -12.98 -40.93
C GLY A 415 4.61 -11.54 -40.96
N MET A 416 3.44 -11.35 -41.56
CA MET A 416 2.71 -10.08 -41.53
C MET A 416 1.83 -10.04 -40.30
N TYR A 417 1.92 -8.97 -39.54
CA TYR A 417 1.09 -8.70 -38.38
C TYR A 417 0.47 -7.33 -38.52
N GLU A 418 -0.84 -7.26 -38.30
CA GLU A 418 -1.49 -5.99 -37.99
C GLU A 418 -1.11 -5.60 -36.56
N VAL A 419 -0.59 -4.38 -36.41
CA VAL A 419 -0.24 -3.80 -35.12
C VAL A 419 -1.35 -2.82 -34.75
N ARG A 420 -1.94 -2.98 -33.56
CA ARG A 420 -2.96 -2.08 -33.05
C ARG A 420 -2.55 -1.52 -31.69
N LEU A 421 -2.97 -0.29 -31.42
CA LEU A 421 -2.80 0.37 -30.12
C LEU A 421 -4.18 0.49 -29.45
N ALA A 422 -4.32 -0.08 -28.26
CA ALA A 422 -5.47 0.10 -27.38
C ALA A 422 -5.25 1.31 -26.47
N TYR A 423 -6.30 2.11 -26.27
CA TYR A 423 -6.32 3.26 -25.37
C TYR A 423 -7.76 3.68 -25.03
N SER A 424 -7.95 4.29 -23.85
CA SER A 424 -9.24 4.86 -23.45
C SER A 424 -9.44 6.28 -24.00
N ALA A 425 -10.25 6.39 -25.06
CA ALA A 425 -10.52 7.67 -25.72
C ALA A 425 -11.34 8.63 -24.86
N ALA A 426 -11.00 9.92 -24.92
CA ALA A 426 -11.76 11.00 -24.29
C ALA A 426 -11.43 12.34 -24.95
N GLY A 427 -12.33 13.33 -24.83
CA GLY A 427 -12.11 14.67 -25.41
C GLY A 427 -10.91 15.44 -24.84
N SER A 428 -10.34 14.99 -23.71
CA SER A 428 -9.12 15.55 -23.12
C SER A 428 -7.82 14.91 -23.63
N ARG A 429 -7.89 13.83 -24.43
CA ARG A 429 -6.72 13.13 -24.96
C ARG A 429 -6.07 13.92 -26.10
N ALA A 430 -4.82 13.58 -26.38
CA ALA A 430 -4.11 14.14 -27.52
C ALA A 430 -4.67 13.64 -28.85
N SER A 431 -4.75 14.53 -29.83
CA SER A 431 -5.20 14.23 -31.20
C SER A 431 -4.06 13.78 -32.11
N ASN A 432 -2.81 13.82 -31.62
CA ASN A 432 -1.61 13.69 -32.42
C ASN A 432 -0.49 12.88 -31.73
N VAL A 433 -0.82 11.84 -30.96
CA VAL A 433 0.19 11.04 -30.23
C VAL A 433 1.15 10.36 -31.18
N LEU A 434 2.47 10.53 -30.96
CA LEU A 434 3.50 9.91 -31.79
C LEU A 434 3.69 8.44 -31.43
N VAL A 435 3.60 7.57 -32.42
CA VAL A 435 3.85 6.12 -32.28
C VAL A 435 4.88 5.67 -33.30
N MET A 436 5.91 4.96 -32.84
CA MET A 436 6.99 4.40 -33.65
C MET A 436 6.92 2.87 -33.61
N ILE A 437 6.83 2.24 -34.77
CA ILE A 437 6.73 0.78 -34.94
C ILE A 437 8.04 0.29 -35.54
N HIS A 438 8.79 -0.51 -34.80
CA HIS A 438 10.01 -1.16 -35.28
C HIS A 438 9.64 -2.51 -35.88
N HIS A 439 9.85 -2.65 -37.19
CA HIS A 439 9.53 -3.86 -37.95
C HIS A 439 10.69 -4.25 -38.87
N ALA A 440 10.58 -5.36 -39.61
CA ALA A 440 11.67 -5.90 -40.43
C ALA A 440 12.14 -4.96 -41.57
N GLY A 441 11.36 -3.92 -41.89
CA GLY A 441 11.67 -2.94 -42.92
C GLY A 441 12.25 -1.62 -42.39
N GLY A 442 12.43 -1.49 -41.07
CA GLY A 442 12.87 -0.26 -40.41
C GLY A 442 11.88 0.23 -39.35
N VAL A 443 11.88 1.54 -39.10
CA VAL A 443 10.98 2.19 -38.14
C VAL A 443 9.95 3.01 -38.90
N GLN A 444 8.67 2.67 -38.72
CA GLN A 444 7.56 3.49 -39.23
C GLN A 444 7.04 4.39 -38.10
N SER A 445 6.91 5.68 -38.36
CA SER A 445 6.24 6.62 -37.45
C SER A 445 4.83 6.94 -37.92
N THR A 446 3.89 7.06 -37.00
CA THR A 446 2.52 7.50 -37.25
C THR A 446 2.01 8.37 -36.10
N ARG A 447 0.94 9.12 -36.33
CA ARG A 447 0.25 9.88 -35.28
C ARG A 447 -1.15 9.33 -35.05
N VAL A 448 -1.53 9.18 -33.78
CA VAL A 448 -2.82 8.61 -33.35
C VAL A 448 -3.67 9.69 -32.69
N ASP A 449 -4.91 9.81 -33.15
CA ASP A 449 -5.93 10.66 -32.54
C ASP A 449 -6.65 9.91 -31.43
N MET A 450 -6.23 10.14 -30.19
CA MET A 450 -6.80 9.48 -29.02
C MET A 450 -8.09 10.15 -28.52
N THR A 451 -8.58 11.20 -29.18
CA THR A 451 -9.88 11.81 -28.85
C THR A 451 -11.06 10.95 -29.32
N LYS A 452 -10.79 10.01 -30.24
CA LYS A 452 -11.77 9.12 -30.85
C LYS A 452 -11.53 7.68 -30.41
N PRO A 453 -12.59 6.92 -30.13
CA PRO A 453 -12.46 5.50 -29.78
C PRO A 453 -11.82 4.71 -30.92
N GLY A 454 -11.13 3.64 -30.56
CA GLY A 454 -10.55 2.72 -31.54
C GLY A 454 -11.62 2.11 -32.44
N GLN A 455 -11.29 1.97 -33.73
CA GLN A 455 -12.23 1.46 -34.74
C GLN A 455 -12.48 -0.04 -34.63
N SER A 456 -11.60 -0.78 -33.95
CA SER A 456 -11.70 -2.23 -33.77
C SER A 456 -11.92 -2.57 -32.30
N ASP A 457 -12.88 -3.47 -32.05
CA ASP A 457 -13.20 -3.99 -30.71
C ASP A 457 -13.54 -2.89 -29.67
N GLY A 458 -13.86 -1.67 -30.13
CA GLY A 458 -14.22 -0.51 -29.33
C GLY A 458 -13.08 0.22 -28.62
N ILE A 459 -11.84 -0.28 -28.71
CA ILE A 459 -10.68 0.30 -28.00
C ILE A 459 -9.40 0.42 -28.83
N ALA A 460 -9.24 -0.42 -29.85
CA ALA A 460 -7.97 -0.57 -30.56
C ALA A 460 -8.00 0.16 -31.92
N THR A 461 -6.97 0.95 -32.20
CA THR A 461 -6.75 1.58 -33.49
C THR A 461 -5.61 0.88 -34.22
N SER A 462 -5.87 0.49 -35.48
CA SER A 462 -4.82 -0.07 -36.35
C SER A 462 -3.74 0.97 -36.64
N LEU A 463 -2.49 0.59 -36.39
CA LEU A 463 -1.31 1.37 -36.76
C LEU A 463 -0.81 1.00 -38.16
N GLY A 464 -1.23 -0.16 -38.68
CA GLY A 464 -0.84 -0.69 -39.98
C GLY A 464 -0.47 -2.18 -39.92
N VAL A 465 -0.18 -2.74 -41.09
CA VAL A 465 0.29 -4.13 -41.22
C VAL A 465 1.76 -4.13 -41.60
N TYR A 466 2.58 -4.81 -40.78
CA TYR A 466 4.02 -4.81 -40.93
C TYR A 466 4.58 -6.23 -40.90
N ARG A 467 5.73 -6.42 -41.56
CA ARG A 467 6.46 -7.69 -41.51
C ARG A 467 7.37 -7.74 -40.30
N PHE A 468 7.32 -8.83 -39.54
CA PHE A 468 8.23 -9.12 -38.43
C PHE A 468 9.02 -10.40 -38.65
N GLN A 469 10.18 -10.49 -38.02
CA GLN A 469 11.02 -11.68 -38.00
C GLN A 469 10.99 -12.29 -36.59
N SER A 470 10.98 -13.62 -36.49
CA SER A 470 10.99 -14.33 -35.20
C SER A 470 12.31 -14.13 -34.42
N SER A 471 13.39 -13.75 -35.10
CA SER A 471 14.71 -13.50 -34.49
C SER A 471 14.85 -12.14 -33.81
N SER A 472 13.87 -11.24 -33.93
CA SER A 472 13.89 -9.89 -33.36
C SER A 472 12.61 -9.60 -32.58
N LYS A 473 12.72 -8.88 -31.46
CA LYS A 473 11.53 -8.45 -30.72
C LYS A 473 10.74 -7.41 -31.53
N ALA A 474 9.44 -7.64 -31.69
CA ALA A 474 8.52 -6.63 -32.18
C ALA A 474 8.44 -5.51 -31.14
N THR A 475 8.68 -4.26 -31.56
CA THR A 475 8.78 -3.12 -30.65
C THR A 475 7.91 -1.97 -31.11
N VAL A 476 7.11 -1.42 -30.21
CA VAL A 476 6.25 -0.25 -30.43
C VAL A 476 6.53 0.77 -29.33
N ILE A 477 6.86 2.00 -29.71
CA ILE A 477 7.20 3.09 -28.80
C ILE A 477 6.15 4.18 -28.96
N ILE A 478 5.54 4.58 -27.86
CA ILE A 478 4.60 5.70 -27.79
C ILE A 478 5.32 6.85 -27.09
N SER A 479 5.25 8.06 -27.65
CA SER A 479 5.87 9.27 -27.08
C SER A 479 4.84 10.39 -26.91
N ASN A 480 4.96 11.16 -25.83
CA ASN A 480 4.19 12.39 -25.63
C ASN A 480 4.78 13.62 -26.35
N LYS A 481 5.83 13.42 -27.15
CA LYS A 481 6.45 14.49 -27.92
C LYS A 481 5.46 15.19 -28.85
N ASP A 482 5.37 16.51 -28.66
CA ASP A 482 4.46 17.43 -29.35
C ASP A 482 2.96 17.11 -29.16
N ALA A 483 2.60 16.31 -28.16
CA ALA A 483 1.20 15.98 -27.87
C ALA A 483 0.42 17.24 -27.45
N ASP A 484 -0.81 17.38 -27.94
CA ASP A 484 -1.70 18.53 -27.65
C ASP A 484 -2.68 18.29 -26.48
N GLY A 485 -2.71 17.06 -25.94
CA GLY A 485 -3.55 16.63 -24.83
C GLY A 485 -2.92 15.47 -24.06
N TYR A 486 -3.70 14.80 -23.20
CA TYR A 486 -3.20 13.64 -22.44
C TYR A 486 -2.81 12.50 -23.38
N VAL A 487 -1.63 11.91 -23.16
CA VAL A 487 -1.26 10.64 -23.78
C VAL A 487 -1.64 9.50 -22.85
N THR A 488 -2.47 8.58 -23.33
CA THR A 488 -2.89 7.37 -22.60
C THR A 488 -2.41 6.13 -23.31
N ILE A 489 -2.01 5.13 -22.53
CA ILE A 489 -1.41 3.91 -23.02
C ILE A 489 -1.99 2.74 -22.23
N ASP A 490 -2.60 1.80 -22.94
CA ASP A 490 -3.25 0.63 -22.37
C ASP A 490 -2.58 -0.66 -22.87
N ALA A 491 -2.67 -0.98 -24.16
CA ALA A 491 -2.01 -2.18 -24.68
C ALA A 491 -1.59 -2.05 -26.14
N VAL A 492 -0.61 -2.87 -26.55
CA VAL A 492 -0.27 -3.09 -27.96
C VAL A 492 -0.65 -4.51 -28.36
N GLN A 493 -1.39 -4.64 -29.47
CA GLN A 493 -1.89 -5.89 -29.99
C GLN A 493 -1.25 -6.23 -31.33
N PHE A 494 -0.81 -7.47 -31.49
CA PHE A 494 -0.29 -8.03 -32.74
C PHE A 494 -1.21 -9.15 -33.23
N LEU A 495 -1.84 -8.95 -34.39
CA LEU A 495 -2.71 -9.92 -35.05
C LEU A 495 -2.05 -10.45 -36.33
N LYS A 496 -1.73 -11.74 -36.32
CA LYS A 496 -1.19 -12.42 -37.51
C LYS A 496 -2.21 -12.35 -38.65
N GLN A 497 -1.75 -12.00 -39.84
CA GLN A 497 -2.56 -11.90 -41.06
C GLN A 497 -2.51 -13.18 -41.90
#